data_AF-A0A846ZTU1-F1
#
_entry.id   AF-A0A846ZTU1-F1
#
_cell.length_a   1.000
_cell.length_b   1.000
_cell.length_c   1.000
_cell.angle_alpha   90.00
_cell.angle_beta   90.00
_cell.angle_gamma   90.00
#
_symmetry.space_group_name_H-M   'P 1'
#
loop_
_entity.id
_entity.type
_entity.pdbx_description
1 polymer ?
#
loop_
_entity_poly.entity_id
_entity_poly.type
_entity_poly.pdbx_seq_one_letter_code
_entity_poly.pdbx_strand_id
1 'polypeptide(L)'
;MTIIETYGGRVSKEYLLELTKTTKNGVNAYSLLEAAKKIGFNTKGLKGDFRKLDNSMLPCIAHVIINKSYQHFIVIHHINHNKKILTIADPAKGIVKYNFQDLDKIATQQYLLFSLQKRLPILEKKNPLLILLFKFLSNNKKIFSTIFILSVLYTLFNIASSLVFKFMIDEGLIRTKTYLINIFIISSFILIFKSFIDLFRNKLLNKINHQLDQTLINHIYSHLISLPYLYYKNKTTGEVLSRINDLSNIKELISNLFLTLFVDSLLIIIVFVFLYLISPLLTFITIIIMLIYIVIIAIYYRFLDKYIHLNYEYSAQINSYLVETLSGYETIKGTNLESFVINKFKNIYKQFSDNSYK
;
A
#
# COMPACT_ATOMS: atom_id res chain seq x y z
N MET A 1 -3.66 -19.40 2.42
CA MET A 1 -4.59 -18.25 2.57
C MET A 1 -5.72 -18.37 1.57
N THR A 2 -5.42 -18.36 0.26
CA THR A 2 -6.41 -18.51 -0.83
C THR A 2 -7.41 -19.65 -0.64
N ILE A 3 -6.96 -20.85 -0.26
CA ILE A 3 -7.85 -22.00 0.03
C ILE A 3 -8.79 -21.71 1.20
N ILE A 4 -8.31 -21.09 2.27
CA ILE A 4 -9.12 -20.78 3.45
C ILE A 4 -10.21 -19.78 3.08
N GLU A 5 -9.86 -18.77 2.28
CA GLU A 5 -10.79 -17.73 1.80
C GLU A 5 -11.86 -18.30 0.88
N THR A 6 -11.52 -19.23 -0.02
CA THR A 6 -12.52 -19.90 -0.88
C THR A 6 -13.56 -20.70 -0.10
N TYR A 7 -13.18 -21.22 1.06
CA TYR A 7 -14.09 -21.94 1.96
C TYR A 7 -14.75 -21.02 3.01
N GLY A 8 -14.60 -19.69 2.87
CA GLY A 8 -15.25 -18.69 3.73
C GLY A 8 -14.56 -18.42 5.08
N GLY A 9 -13.36 -18.96 5.31
CA GLY A 9 -12.54 -18.62 6.48
C GLY A 9 -11.64 -17.41 6.21
N ARG A 10 -11.22 -16.70 7.28
CA ARG A 10 -10.28 -15.58 7.17
C ARG A 10 -9.27 -15.65 8.30
N VAL A 11 -7.99 -15.69 7.97
CA VAL A 11 -6.89 -15.87 8.93
C VAL A 11 -5.69 -15.06 8.47
N SER A 12 -4.96 -14.42 9.39
CA SER A 12 -3.79 -13.60 9.05
C SER A 12 -2.62 -14.44 8.51
N LYS A 13 -1.81 -13.84 7.63
CA LYS A 13 -0.63 -14.49 7.05
C LYS A 13 0.39 -14.89 8.12
N GLU A 14 0.62 -14.03 9.11
CA GLU A 14 1.57 -14.27 10.20
C GLU A 14 1.19 -15.51 11.01
N TYR A 15 -0.11 -15.66 11.32
CA TYR A 15 -0.60 -16.83 12.04
C TYR A 15 -0.44 -18.12 11.21
N LEU A 16 -0.65 -18.05 9.90
CA LEU A 16 -0.40 -19.20 9.01
C LEU A 16 1.09 -19.56 8.94
N LEU A 17 2.00 -18.57 8.89
CA LEU A 17 3.44 -18.81 8.90
C LEU A 17 3.91 -19.49 10.19
N GLU A 18 3.35 -19.09 11.33
CA GLU A 18 3.61 -19.70 12.63
C GLU A 18 3.07 -21.14 12.70
N LEU A 19 1.83 -21.36 12.28
CA LEU A 19 1.22 -22.70 12.24
C LEU A 19 1.96 -23.68 11.32
N THR A 20 2.39 -23.20 10.15
CA THR A 20 3.12 -24.01 9.16
C THR A 20 4.60 -24.18 9.50
N LYS A 21 5.09 -23.51 10.56
CA LYS A 21 6.49 -23.50 10.98
C LYS A 21 7.43 -23.16 9.82
N THR A 22 7.07 -22.15 9.03
CA THR A 22 7.84 -21.75 7.85
C THR A 22 9.24 -21.28 8.25
N THR A 23 10.27 -21.80 7.58
CA THR A 23 11.68 -21.44 7.81
C THR A 23 12.29 -20.76 6.58
N LYS A 24 13.55 -20.29 6.68
CA LYS A 24 14.31 -19.75 5.52
C LYS A 24 14.40 -20.73 4.35
N ASN A 25 14.41 -22.04 4.65
CA ASN A 25 14.51 -23.09 3.64
C ASN A 25 13.15 -23.46 3.03
N GLY A 26 12.07 -22.77 3.41
CA GLY A 26 10.71 -23.00 2.93
C GLY A 26 9.82 -23.74 3.92
N VAL A 27 8.80 -24.40 3.37
CA VAL A 27 7.74 -25.09 4.11
C VAL A 27 7.63 -26.53 3.63
N ASN A 28 7.53 -27.46 4.56
CA ASN A 28 7.33 -28.87 4.24
C ASN A 28 5.86 -29.17 3.95
N ALA A 29 5.58 -30.08 3.01
CA ALA A 29 4.21 -30.52 2.72
C ALA A 29 3.50 -31.08 3.97
N TYR A 30 4.24 -31.77 4.85
CA TYR A 30 3.72 -32.27 6.13
C TYR A 30 3.23 -31.14 7.05
N SER A 31 3.99 -30.06 7.19
CA SER A 31 3.61 -28.95 8.07
C SER A 31 2.43 -28.15 7.51
N LEU A 32 2.28 -28.07 6.19
CA LEU A 32 1.07 -27.56 5.53
C LEU A 32 -0.16 -28.40 5.87
N LEU A 33 -0.06 -29.73 5.79
CA LEU A 33 -1.15 -30.65 6.12
C LEU A 33 -1.54 -30.58 7.60
N GLU A 34 -0.57 -30.51 8.51
CA GLU A 34 -0.81 -30.34 9.95
C GLU A 34 -1.46 -28.98 10.27
N ALA A 35 -0.95 -27.90 9.70
CA ALA A 35 -1.50 -26.56 9.90
C ALA A 35 -2.96 -26.50 9.43
N ALA A 36 -3.26 -27.06 8.27
CA ALA A 36 -4.61 -27.13 7.74
C ALA A 36 -5.54 -27.98 8.61
N LYS A 37 -5.07 -29.12 9.16
CA LYS A 37 -5.82 -29.91 10.15
C LYS A 37 -6.17 -29.11 11.40
N LYS A 38 -5.23 -28.34 11.94
CA LYS A 38 -5.47 -27.47 13.11
C LYS A 38 -6.50 -26.37 12.84
N ILE A 39 -6.55 -25.84 11.63
CA ILE A 39 -7.51 -24.80 11.22
C ILE A 39 -8.93 -25.36 11.04
N GLY A 40 -9.06 -26.65 10.74
CA GLY A 40 -10.36 -27.32 10.57
C GLY A 40 -10.57 -28.02 9.22
N PHE A 41 -9.51 -28.23 8.44
CA PHE A 41 -9.57 -29.02 7.22
C PHE A 41 -9.23 -30.50 7.48
N ASN A 42 -9.93 -31.40 6.81
CA ASN A 42 -9.41 -32.74 6.58
C ASN A 42 -8.49 -32.70 5.35
N THR A 43 -7.29 -33.25 5.50
CA THR A 43 -6.24 -33.13 4.49
C THR A 43 -5.68 -34.48 4.07
N LYS A 44 -5.41 -34.61 2.77
CA LYS A 44 -4.83 -35.82 2.17
C LYS A 44 -3.75 -35.44 1.17
N GLY A 45 -2.60 -36.11 1.23
CA GLY A 45 -1.59 -36.05 0.18
C GLY A 45 -1.85 -37.13 -0.85
N LEU A 46 -1.88 -36.76 -2.13
CA LEU A 46 -2.02 -37.68 -3.25
C LEU A 46 -0.84 -37.52 -4.21
N LYS A 47 -0.38 -38.66 -4.72
CA LYS A 47 0.52 -38.72 -5.88
C LYS A 47 -0.28 -39.22 -7.06
N GLY A 48 -0.28 -38.48 -8.16
CA GLY A 48 -1.10 -38.83 -9.32
C GLY A 48 -0.99 -37.84 -10.45
N ASP A 49 -1.82 -38.00 -11.47
CA ASP A 49 -1.91 -37.07 -12.59
C ASP A 49 -3.04 -36.06 -12.33
N PHE A 50 -2.79 -34.76 -12.54
CA PHE A 50 -3.81 -33.72 -12.35
C PHE A 50 -5.01 -33.89 -13.29
N ARG A 51 -4.84 -34.60 -14.40
CA ARG A 51 -5.93 -34.88 -15.34
C ARG A 51 -7.05 -35.73 -14.74
N LYS A 52 -6.76 -36.47 -13.66
CA LYS A 52 -7.73 -37.27 -12.91
C LYS A 52 -8.36 -36.52 -11.73
N LEU A 53 -7.99 -35.25 -11.52
CA LEU A 53 -8.59 -34.42 -10.49
C LEU A 53 -9.94 -33.89 -10.99
N ASP A 54 -10.98 -34.21 -10.23
CA ASP A 54 -12.32 -33.65 -10.43
C ASP A 54 -12.43 -32.27 -9.75
N ASN A 55 -13.32 -31.43 -10.28
CA ASN A 55 -13.58 -30.11 -9.70
C ASN A 55 -14.15 -30.19 -8.26
N SER A 56 -14.69 -31.33 -7.85
CA SER A 56 -15.14 -31.58 -6.47
C SER A 56 -13.99 -31.65 -5.45
N MET A 57 -12.75 -31.90 -5.91
CA MET A 57 -11.56 -32.00 -5.07
C MET A 57 -10.76 -30.68 -5.00
N LEU A 58 -11.25 -29.62 -5.64
CA LEU A 58 -10.61 -28.31 -5.70
C LEU A 58 -11.22 -27.37 -4.65
N PRO A 59 -10.45 -26.38 -4.16
CA PRO A 59 -9.06 -26.09 -4.52
C PRO A 59 -8.04 -27.01 -3.84
N CYS A 60 -6.94 -27.30 -4.55
CA CYS A 60 -5.83 -28.12 -4.04
C CYS A 60 -4.48 -27.41 -4.21
N ILE A 61 -3.51 -27.76 -3.36
CA ILE A 61 -2.11 -27.30 -3.53
C ILE A 61 -1.37 -28.31 -4.40
N ALA A 62 -0.68 -27.84 -5.44
CA ALA A 62 0.23 -28.66 -6.24
C ALA A 62 1.68 -28.22 -5.99
N HIS A 63 2.58 -29.18 -5.88
CA HIS A 63 4.02 -28.92 -5.84
C HIS A 63 4.58 -28.92 -7.27
N VAL A 64 5.32 -27.88 -7.62
CA VAL A 64 5.92 -27.69 -8.94
C VAL A 64 7.40 -27.35 -8.81
N ILE A 65 8.18 -27.71 -9.84
CA ILE A 65 9.58 -27.33 -9.97
C ILE A 65 9.70 -26.38 -11.16
N ILE A 66 10.01 -25.12 -10.87
CA ILE A 66 10.24 -24.08 -11.87
C ILE A 66 11.72 -24.13 -12.28
N ASN A 67 12.00 -24.08 -13.57
CA ASN A 67 13.36 -24.06 -14.14
C ASN A 67 14.28 -25.19 -13.62
N LYS A 68 13.71 -26.36 -13.31
CA LYS A 68 14.41 -27.57 -12.82
C LYS A 68 15.15 -27.46 -11.47
N SER A 69 15.16 -26.32 -10.81
CA SER A 69 15.86 -26.11 -9.54
C SER A 69 14.99 -25.53 -8.43
N TYR A 70 13.96 -24.75 -8.78
CA TYR A 70 13.19 -24.00 -7.81
C TYR A 70 11.91 -24.74 -7.43
N GLN A 71 11.88 -25.29 -6.21
CA GLN A 71 10.69 -25.92 -5.64
C GLN A 71 9.68 -24.86 -5.22
N HIS A 72 8.43 -24.99 -5.67
CA HIS A 72 7.38 -24.00 -5.46
C HIS A 72 6.02 -24.68 -5.23
N PHE A 73 5.14 -23.99 -4.49
CA PHE A 73 3.77 -24.44 -4.26
C PHE A 73 2.79 -23.50 -4.95
N ILE A 74 1.88 -24.07 -5.73
CA ILE A 74 0.81 -23.33 -6.42
C ILE A 74 -0.55 -23.87 -6.00
N VAL A 75 -1.60 -23.05 -6.10
CA VAL A 75 -2.98 -23.48 -5.79
C VAL A 75 -3.79 -23.60 -7.06
N ILE A 76 -4.35 -24.79 -7.31
CA ILE A 76 -5.26 -25.02 -8.42
C ILE A 76 -6.68 -24.76 -7.92
N HIS A 77 -7.36 -23.77 -8.50
CA HIS A 77 -8.72 -23.38 -8.11
C HIS A 77 -9.80 -24.05 -8.96
N HIS A 78 -9.57 -24.16 -10.27
CA HIS A 78 -10.56 -24.70 -11.20
C HIS A 78 -9.89 -25.35 -12.41
N ILE A 79 -10.41 -26.51 -12.84
CA ILE A 79 -9.95 -27.23 -14.03
C ILE A 79 -11.08 -27.24 -15.05
N ASN A 80 -10.80 -26.72 -16.26
CA ASN A 80 -11.71 -26.84 -17.39
C ASN A 80 -11.17 -27.88 -18.37
N HIS A 81 -11.68 -29.10 -18.26
CA HIS A 81 -11.27 -30.23 -19.11
C HIS A 81 -11.56 -29.99 -20.60
N ASN A 82 -12.68 -29.34 -20.93
CA ASN A 82 -13.07 -29.09 -22.34
C ASN A 82 -12.11 -28.12 -23.05
N LYS A 83 -11.69 -27.06 -22.36
CA LYS A 83 -10.77 -26.05 -22.91
C LYS A 83 -9.30 -26.36 -22.61
N LYS A 84 -9.00 -27.38 -21.81
CA LYS A 84 -7.65 -27.76 -21.33
C LYS A 84 -6.91 -26.60 -20.64
N ILE A 85 -7.65 -25.82 -19.85
CA ILE A 85 -7.14 -24.66 -19.11
C ILE A 85 -7.34 -24.87 -17.61
N LEU A 86 -6.30 -24.57 -16.83
CA LEU A 86 -6.35 -24.51 -15.36
C LEU A 86 -6.31 -23.07 -14.89
N THR A 87 -7.11 -22.75 -13.87
CA THR A 87 -7.01 -21.48 -13.14
C THR A 87 -6.20 -21.71 -11.88
N ILE A 88 -5.03 -21.06 -11.81
CA ILE A 88 -4.03 -21.27 -10.78
C ILE A 88 -3.81 -19.94 -10.05
N ALA A 89 -3.78 -19.99 -8.72
CA ALA A 89 -3.24 -18.90 -7.93
C ALA A 89 -1.77 -19.21 -7.61
N ASP A 90 -0.88 -18.51 -8.30
CA ASP A 90 0.56 -18.54 -8.04
C ASP A 90 0.88 -17.42 -7.03
N PRO A 91 1.44 -17.75 -5.85
CA PRO A 91 1.84 -16.75 -4.86
C PRO A 91 2.76 -15.64 -5.40
N ALA A 92 3.53 -15.91 -6.47
CA ALA A 92 4.44 -14.94 -7.06
C ALA A 92 3.82 -14.08 -8.17
N LYS A 93 2.80 -14.60 -8.89
CA LYS A 93 2.22 -13.96 -10.09
C LYS A 93 0.73 -13.61 -9.97
N GLY A 94 0.10 -13.96 -8.86
CA GLY A 94 -1.34 -13.83 -8.67
C GLY A 94 -2.13 -14.93 -9.39
N ILE A 95 -3.34 -14.60 -9.85
CA ILE A 95 -4.23 -15.56 -10.52
C ILE A 95 -3.89 -15.60 -12.01
N VAL A 96 -3.43 -16.76 -12.46
CA VAL A 96 -2.93 -17.02 -13.81
C VAL A 96 -3.64 -18.23 -14.42
N LYS A 97 -3.80 -18.22 -15.75
CA LYS A 97 -4.35 -19.35 -16.49
C LYS A 97 -3.21 -20.11 -17.16
N TYR A 98 -3.14 -21.40 -16.92
CA TYR A 98 -2.16 -22.30 -17.53
C TYR A 98 -2.85 -23.27 -18.48
N ASN A 99 -2.17 -23.61 -19.57
CA ASN A 99 -2.55 -24.76 -20.37
C ASN A 99 -2.01 -26.04 -19.73
N PHE A 100 -2.62 -27.18 -20.04
CA PHE A 100 -2.21 -28.48 -19.50
C PHE A 100 -0.74 -28.79 -19.79
N GLN A 101 -0.25 -28.46 -20.99
CA GLN A 101 1.13 -28.68 -21.41
C GLN A 101 2.14 -27.88 -20.59
N ASP A 102 1.78 -26.66 -20.18
CA ASP A 102 2.66 -25.80 -19.41
C ASP A 102 2.78 -26.29 -17.96
N LEU A 103 1.69 -26.81 -17.40
CA LEU A 103 1.70 -27.45 -16.09
C LEU A 103 2.47 -28.77 -16.11
N ASP A 104 2.28 -29.62 -17.12
CA ASP A 104 2.98 -30.90 -17.27
C ASP A 104 4.51 -30.75 -17.22
N LYS A 105 5.04 -29.65 -17.77
CA LYS A 105 6.50 -29.37 -17.77
C LYS A 105 7.06 -29.07 -16.37
N ILE A 106 6.23 -28.56 -15.47
CA ILE A 106 6.66 -28.08 -14.13
C ILE A 106 6.11 -28.94 -12.99
N ALA A 107 5.09 -29.77 -13.23
CA ALA A 107 4.40 -30.54 -12.20
C ALA A 107 5.26 -31.70 -11.68
N THR A 108 5.29 -31.84 -10.35
CA THR A 108 5.95 -32.99 -9.69
C THR A 108 5.00 -34.15 -9.37
N GLN A 109 3.74 -34.06 -9.84
CA GLN A 109 2.67 -35.04 -9.61
C GLN A 109 2.27 -35.23 -8.13
N GLN A 110 2.56 -34.24 -7.28
CA GLN A 110 2.21 -34.25 -5.86
C GLN A 110 1.16 -33.18 -5.57
N TYR A 111 0.04 -33.60 -4.99
CA TYR A 111 -1.12 -32.76 -4.69
C TYR A 111 -1.55 -32.91 -3.24
N LEU A 112 -1.91 -31.80 -2.62
CA LEU A 112 -2.49 -31.75 -1.27
C LEU A 112 -3.96 -31.35 -1.43
N LEU A 113 -4.85 -32.25 -1.05
CA LEU A 113 -6.29 -32.05 -1.06
C LEU A 113 -6.76 -31.53 0.31
N PHE A 114 -7.75 -30.63 0.26
CA PHE A 114 -8.36 -30.01 1.43
C PHE A 114 -9.87 -30.16 1.33
N SER A 115 -10.48 -30.68 2.40
CA SER A 115 -11.93 -30.78 2.54
C SER A 115 -12.33 -30.22 3.89
N LEU A 116 -13.48 -29.55 3.98
CA LEU A 116 -13.91 -28.95 5.24
C LEU A 116 -14.28 -30.04 6.25
N GLN A 117 -13.70 -30.00 7.45
CA GLN A 117 -14.09 -30.88 8.56
C GLN A 117 -14.84 -30.12 9.65
N LYS A 118 -14.46 -28.86 9.89
CA LYS A 118 -15.08 -27.96 10.87
C LYS A 118 -15.33 -26.59 10.25
N ARG A 119 -16.23 -25.80 10.83
CA ARG A 119 -16.38 -24.39 10.47
C ARG A 119 -15.06 -23.68 10.65
N LEU A 120 -14.61 -22.99 9.60
CA LEU A 120 -13.33 -22.29 9.62
C LEU A 120 -13.41 -21.08 10.56
N PRO A 121 -12.32 -20.80 11.28
CA PRO A 121 -12.27 -19.62 12.13
C PRO A 121 -12.15 -18.35 11.27
N ILE A 122 -12.85 -17.31 11.69
CA ILE A 122 -12.72 -15.95 11.16
C ILE A 122 -11.90 -15.16 12.18
N LEU A 123 -10.57 -15.24 12.05
CA LEU A 123 -9.59 -14.52 12.87
C LEU A 123 -9.17 -13.25 12.14
N GLU A 124 -10.12 -12.35 11.90
CA GLU A 124 -9.81 -11.03 11.37
C GLU A 124 -9.13 -10.19 12.45
N LYS A 125 -7.84 -9.92 12.27
CA LYS A 125 -7.22 -8.79 12.95
C LYS A 125 -7.77 -7.52 12.32
N LYS A 126 -8.58 -6.75 13.05
CA LYS A 126 -8.88 -5.35 12.70
C LYS A 126 -7.55 -4.63 12.46
N ASN A 127 -7.47 -3.80 11.42
CA ASN A 127 -6.24 -3.08 11.07
C ASN A 127 -5.73 -2.28 12.28
N PRO A 128 -4.64 -2.73 12.95
CA PRO A 128 -4.21 -2.16 14.21
C PRO A 128 -3.80 -0.69 14.04
N LEU A 129 -3.28 -0.34 12.86
CA LEU A 129 -2.92 1.01 12.48
C LEU A 129 -4.14 1.94 12.42
N LEU A 130 -5.24 1.54 11.79
CA LEU A 130 -6.45 2.38 11.73
C LEU A 130 -7.03 2.62 13.13
N ILE A 131 -7.07 1.58 13.97
CA ILE A 131 -7.51 1.72 15.36
C ILE A 131 -6.62 2.71 16.11
N LEU A 132 -5.30 2.61 15.93
CA LEU A 132 -4.34 3.51 16.55
C LEU A 132 -4.52 4.96 16.07
N LEU A 133 -4.76 5.19 14.78
CA LEU A 133 -5.02 6.51 14.20
C LEU A 133 -6.31 7.12 14.76
N PHE A 134 -7.42 6.37 14.77
CA PHE A 134 -8.68 6.85 15.36
C PHE A 134 -8.55 7.10 16.87
N LYS A 135 -7.81 6.24 17.59
CA LYS A 135 -7.51 6.45 19.00
C LYS A 135 -6.69 7.72 19.22
N PHE A 136 -5.68 7.97 18.37
CA PHE A 136 -4.86 9.18 18.42
C PHE A 136 -5.71 10.45 18.20
N LEU A 137 -6.64 10.43 17.24
CA LEU A 137 -7.61 11.52 17.04
C LEU A 137 -8.48 11.75 18.27
N SER A 138 -9.00 10.66 18.84
CA SER A 138 -9.87 10.73 20.02
C SER A 138 -9.15 11.26 21.26
N ASN A 139 -7.83 11.02 21.37
CA ASN A 139 -7.01 11.51 22.48
C ASN A 139 -6.66 12.99 22.32
N ASN A 140 -6.48 13.45 21.09
CA ASN A 140 -6.02 14.82 20.77
C ASN A 140 -7.15 15.75 20.29
N LYS A 141 -8.41 15.47 20.65
CA LYS A 141 -9.61 16.21 20.19
C LYS A 141 -9.51 17.72 20.30
N LYS A 142 -8.91 18.24 21.39
CA LYS A 142 -8.75 19.69 21.61
C LYS A 142 -7.91 20.35 20.51
N ILE A 143 -6.78 19.73 20.15
CA ILE A 143 -5.86 20.29 19.14
C ILE A 143 -6.48 20.16 17.74
N PHE A 144 -7.18 19.04 17.45
CA PHE A 144 -7.92 18.92 16.20
C PHE A 144 -9.02 19.96 16.08
N SER A 145 -9.78 20.21 17.15
CA SER A 145 -10.82 21.24 17.14
C SER A 145 -10.23 22.64 16.92
N THR A 146 -9.08 22.98 17.52
CA THR A 146 -8.44 24.29 17.29
C THR A 146 -7.92 24.43 15.87
N ILE A 147 -7.31 23.37 15.31
CA ILE A 147 -6.89 23.36 13.89
C ILE A 147 -8.09 23.53 12.98
N PHE A 148 -9.19 22.84 13.24
CA PHE A 148 -10.41 22.95 12.45
C PHE A 148 -10.95 24.38 12.48
N ILE A 149 -11.08 25.00 13.66
CA ILE A 149 -11.53 26.39 13.81
C ILE A 149 -10.60 27.36 13.06
N LEU A 150 -9.27 27.22 13.22
CA LEU A 150 -8.30 28.05 12.49
C LEU A 150 -8.40 27.84 10.97
N SER A 151 -8.70 26.63 10.52
CA SER A 151 -8.86 26.34 9.10
C SER A 151 -10.14 26.94 8.53
N VAL A 152 -11.23 26.92 9.30
CA VAL A 152 -12.48 27.61 8.95
C VAL A 152 -12.26 29.12 8.91
N LEU A 153 -11.59 29.70 9.90
CA LEU A 153 -11.24 31.12 9.87
C LEU A 153 -10.35 31.46 8.67
N TYR A 154 -9.31 30.67 8.42
CA TYR A 154 -8.43 30.84 7.26
C TYR A 154 -9.20 30.82 5.94
N THR A 155 -10.12 29.86 5.77
CA THR A 155 -10.96 29.76 4.56
C THR A 155 -11.91 30.95 4.42
N LEU A 156 -12.51 31.44 5.50
CA LEU A 156 -13.32 32.66 5.49
C LEU A 156 -12.51 33.90 5.07
N PHE A 157 -11.30 34.08 5.61
CA PHE A 157 -10.40 35.15 5.19
C PHE A 157 -9.94 35.00 3.73
N ASN A 158 -9.81 33.76 3.26
CA ASN A 158 -9.52 33.46 1.86
C ASN A 158 -10.66 33.92 0.93
N ILE A 159 -11.91 33.61 1.31
CA ILE A 159 -13.10 34.05 0.57
C ILE A 159 -13.20 35.59 0.62
N ALA A 160 -13.00 36.20 1.80
CA ALA A 160 -12.99 37.65 1.95
C ALA A 160 -11.93 38.32 1.04
N SER A 161 -10.73 37.75 0.96
CA SER A 161 -9.68 38.22 0.06
C SER A 161 -10.11 38.14 -1.42
N SER A 162 -10.85 37.10 -1.82
CA SER A 162 -11.37 36.99 -3.18
C SER A 162 -12.47 38.02 -3.46
N LEU A 163 -13.33 38.32 -2.49
CA LEU A 163 -14.36 39.37 -2.62
C LEU A 163 -13.74 40.76 -2.73
N VAL A 164 -12.65 41.04 -2.02
CA VAL A 164 -11.91 42.30 -2.17
C VAL A 164 -11.43 42.49 -3.60
N PHE A 165 -10.89 41.43 -4.23
CA PHE A 165 -10.47 41.47 -5.62
C PHE A 165 -11.64 41.78 -6.57
N LYS A 166 -12.82 41.18 -6.32
CA LYS A 166 -14.05 41.50 -7.05
C LYS A 166 -14.39 43.00 -6.94
N PHE A 167 -14.42 43.56 -5.73
CA PHE A 167 -14.71 44.99 -5.54
C PHE A 167 -13.67 45.91 -6.19
N MET A 168 -12.40 45.52 -6.21
CA MET A 168 -11.35 46.28 -6.91
C MET A 168 -11.61 46.37 -8.41
N ILE A 169 -12.06 45.28 -9.05
CA ILE A 169 -12.36 45.28 -10.48
C ILE A 169 -13.67 46.02 -10.78
N ASP A 170 -14.75 45.67 -10.08
CA ASP A 170 -16.10 46.13 -10.41
C ASP A 170 -16.29 47.62 -10.09
N GLU A 171 -15.72 48.10 -8.98
CA GLU A 171 -15.94 49.47 -8.51
C GLU A 171 -14.67 50.33 -8.49
N GLY A 172 -13.49 49.72 -8.49
CA GLY A 172 -12.21 50.43 -8.36
C GLY A 172 -11.87 51.30 -9.59
N LEU A 173 -12.38 50.96 -10.77
CA LEU A 173 -12.17 51.74 -11.99
C LEU A 173 -13.06 53.01 -12.06
N ILE A 174 -14.19 53.01 -11.36
CA ILE A 174 -15.22 54.06 -11.46
C ILE A 174 -15.14 55.04 -10.27
N ARG A 175 -14.65 54.61 -9.10
CA ARG A 175 -14.62 55.39 -7.86
C ARG A 175 -13.34 56.22 -7.66
N THR A 176 -13.38 57.13 -6.69
CA THR A 176 -12.30 58.08 -6.39
C THR A 176 -11.02 57.41 -5.88
N LYS A 177 -9.87 58.10 -6.02
CA LYS A 177 -8.57 57.65 -5.49
C LYS A 177 -8.61 57.29 -3.99
N THR A 178 -9.43 57.99 -3.20
CA THR A 178 -9.62 57.71 -1.77
C THR A 178 -10.30 56.37 -1.50
N TYR A 179 -11.23 55.94 -2.35
CA TYR A 179 -11.86 54.63 -2.25
C TYR A 179 -10.87 53.49 -2.48
N LEU A 180 -10.01 53.62 -3.50
CA LEU A 180 -8.96 52.66 -3.81
C LEU A 180 -7.95 52.51 -2.67
N ILE A 181 -7.54 53.62 -2.04
CA ILE A 181 -6.64 53.61 -0.88
C ILE A 181 -7.28 52.85 0.30
N ASN A 182 -8.57 53.10 0.58
CA ASN A 182 -9.27 52.41 1.66
C ASN A 182 -9.39 50.89 1.41
N ILE A 183 -9.71 50.48 0.18
CA ILE A 183 -9.71 49.06 -0.18
C ILE A 183 -8.33 48.44 0.00
N PHE A 184 -7.26 49.13 -0.41
CA PHE A 184 -5.90 48.63 -0.28
C PHE A 184 -5.48 48.44 1.19
N ILE A 185 -5.87 49.35 2.08
CA ILE A 185 -5.60 49.21 3.51
C ILE A 185 -6.34 48.00 4.08
N ILE A 186 -7.64 47.85 3.76
CA ILE A 186 -8.46 46.72 4.22
C ILE A 186 -7.92 45.39 3.66
N SER A 187 -7.54 45.35 2.39
CA SER A 187 -6.99 44.16 1.74
C SER A 187 -5.68 43.74 2.39
N SER A 188 -4.79 44.70 2.67
CA SER A 188 -3.52 44.44 3.34
C SER A 188 -3.74 43.88 4.74
N PHE A 189 -4.68 44.46 5.50
CA PHE A 189 -5.05 43.96 6.82
C PHE A 189 -5.57 42.51 6.76
N ILE A 190 -6.50 42.23 5.84
CA ILE A 190 -7.04 40.87 5.62
C ILE A 190 -5.93 39.88 5.28
N LEU A 191 -4.99 40.24 4.41
CA LEU A 191 -3.87 39.39 4.01
C LEU A 191 -2.91 39.10 5.16
N ILE A 192 -2.57 40.12 5.97
CA ILE A 192 -1.71 39.95 7.14
C ILE A 192 -2.37 39.04 8.17
N PHE A 193 -3.65 39.28 8.49
CA PHE A 193 -4.39 38.43 9.43
C PHE A 193 -4.55 37.01 8.93
N LYS A 194 -4.86 36.82 7.64
CA LYS A 194 -4.91 35.51 6.99
C LYS A 194 -3.58 34.77 7.14
N SER A 195 -2.46 35.45 6.89
CA SER A 195 -1.11 34.88 6.96
C SER A 195 -0.77 34.48 8.40
N PHE A 196 -1.16 35.31 9.38
CA PHE A 196 -1.01 35.00 10.79
C PHE A 196 -1.78 33.73 11.17
N ILE A 197 -3.08 33.65 10.82
CA ILE A 197 -3.91 32.47 11.08
C ILE A 197 -3.28 31.21 10.45
N ASP A 198 -2.77 31.31 9.22
CA ASP A 198 -2.13 30.19 8.54
C ASP A 198 -0.85 29.73 9.26
N LEU A 199 -0.03 30.67 9.75
CA LEU A 199 1.15 30.33 10.55
C LEU A 199 0.78 29.54 11.81
N PHE A 200 -0.23 29.95 12.57
CA PHE A 200 -0.67 29.22 13.76
C PHE A 200 -1.27 27.86 13.40
N ARG A 201 -2.09 27.80 12.35
CA ARG A 201 -2.68 26.57 11.83
C ARG A 201 -1.61 25.56 11.43
N ASN A 202 -0.63 25.98 10.63
CA ASN A 202 0.46 25.13 10.16
C ASN A 202 1.38 24.71 11.30
N LYS A 203 1.64 25.58 12.29
CA LYS A 203 2.41 25.22 13.49
C LYS A 203 1.72 24.14 14.30
N LEU A 204 0.40 24.21 14.46
CA LEU A 204 -0.37 23.17 15.16
C LEU A 204 -0.45 21.87 14.36
N LEU A 205 -0.64 21.94 13.05
CA LEU A 205 -0.59 20.77 12.16
C LEU A 205 0.75 20.05 12.29
N ASN A 206 1.87 20.79 12.19
CA ASN A 206 3.21 20.22 12.34
C ASN A 206 3.41 19.58 13.73
N LYS A 207 2.89 20.22 14.79
CA LYS A 207 2.93 19.65 16.15
C LYS A 207 2.18 18.32 16.24
N ILE A 208 0.98 18.22 15.65
CA ILE A 208 0.23 16.96 15.61
C ILE A 208 0.95 15.91 14.77
N ASN A 209 1.44 16.27 13.57
CA ASN A 209 2.20 15.37 12.71
C ASN A 209 3.37 14.75 13.49
N HIS A 210 4.16 15.57 14.18
CA HIS A 210 5.28 15.10 15.00
C HIS A 210 4.85 14.19 16.16
N GLN A 211 3.73 14.50 16.84
CA GLN A 211 3.20 13.64 17.90
C GLN A 211 2.69 12.29 17.37
N LEU A 212 2.02 12.30 16.22
CA LEU A 212 1.55 11.09 15.55
C LEU A 212 2.74 10.25 15.09
N ASP A 213 3.79 10.91 14.59
CA ASP A 213 5.04 10.27 14.19
C ASP A 213 5.73 9.54 15.34
N GLN A 214 5.83 10.19 16.50
CA GLN A 214 6.37 9.60 17.71
C GLN A 214 5.51 8.43 18.21
N THR A 215 4.19 8.56 18.13
CA THR A 215 3.27 7.51 18.56
C THR A 215 3.41 6.27 17.68
N LEU A 216 3.46 6.45 16.35
CA LEU A 216 3.59 5.36 15.41
C LEU A 216 4.96 4.68 15.53
N ILE A 217 6.07 5.43 15.62
CA ILE A 217 7.40 4.83 15.71
C ILE A 217 7.55 4.04 17.01
N ASN A 218 7.05 4.55 18.14
CA ASN A 218 7.07 3.83 19.42
C ASN A 218 6.21 2.57 19.38
N HIS A 219 5.03 2.64 18.74
CA HIS A 219 4.17 1.47 18.58
C HIS A 219 4.81 0.39 17.70
N ILE A 220 5.38 0.78 16.56
CA ILE A 220 6.07 -0.14 15.66
C ILE A 220 7.28 -0.76 16.35
N TYR A 221 8.11 0.05 17.01
CA TYR A 221 9.32 -0.42 17.69
C TYR A 221 9.01 -1.36 18.86
N SER A 222 8.05 -0.99 19.73
CA SER A 222 7.61 -1.86 20.82
C SER A 222 7.02 -3.17 20.31
N HIS A 223 6.21 -3.11 19.24
CA HIS A 223 5.66 -4.32 18.64
C HIS A 223 6.76 -5.21 18.05
N LEU A 224 7.73 -4.63 17.33
CA LEU A 224 8.86 -5.38 16.81
C LEU A 224 9.57 -6.13 17.93
N ILE A 225 10.06 -5.45 18.96
CA ILE A 225 10.78 -6.08 20.08
C ILE A 225 9.95 -7.18 20.77
N SER A 226 8.62 -7.02 20.84
CA SER A 226 7.73 -8.02 21.45
C SER A 226 7.55 -9.31 20.64
N LEU A 227 8.05 -9.37 19.40
CA LEU A 227 7.87 -10.53 18.53
C LEU A 227 8.64 -11.77 19.07
N PRO A 228 8.06 -12.97 18.92
CA PRO A 228 8.67 -14.19 19.44
C PRO A 228 10.00 -14.50 18.75
N TYR A 229 10.92 -15.17 19.46
CA TYR A 229 12.25 -15.53 18.96
C TYR A 229 12.24 -16.22 17.57
N LEU A 230 11.24 -17.06 17.30
CA LEU A 230 11.08 -17.74 16.01
C LEU A 230 10.94 -16.77 14.83
N TYR A 231 10.35 -15.60 15.04
CA TYR A 231 10.25 -14.56 14.02
C TYR A 231 11.64 -14.07 13.59
N TYR A 232 12.52 -13.86 14.55
CA TYR A 232 13.88 -13.35 14.31
C TYR A 232 14.84 -14.42 13.80
N LYS A 233 14.75 -15.64 14.34
CA LYS A 233 15.59 -16.77 13.90
C LYS A 233 15.48 -17.02 12.39
N ASN A 234 14.29 -16.82 11.84
CA ASN A 234 13.98 -17.09 10.43
C ASN A 234 14.20 -15.89 9.51
N LYS A 235 14.71 -14.76 9.99
CA LYS A 235 15.00 -13.57 9.17
C LYS A 235 16.47 -13.19 9.22
N THR A 236 16.97 -12.52 8.19
CA THR A 236 18.28 -11.86 8.25
C THR A 236 18.17 -10.50 8.92
N THR A 237 19.26 -9.97 9.47
CA THR A 237 19.31 -8.60 10.01
C THR A 237 18.91 -7.58 8.93
N GLY A 238 19.36 -7.80 7.68
CA GLY A 238 18.97 -6.99 6.52
C GLY A 238 17.47 -7.05 6.19
N GLU A 239 16.83 -8.22 6.23
CA GLU A 239 15.38 -8.33 6.03
C GLU A 239 14.58 -7.60 7.10
N VAL A 240 15.02 -7.65 8.36
CA VAL A 240 14.37 -6.93 9.47
C VAL A 240 14.55 -5.42 9.30
N LEU A 241 15.76 -4.96 8.97
CA LEU A 241 16.05 -3.54 8.71
C LEU A 241 15.27 -3.00 7.51
N SER A 242 15.23 -3.75 6.40
CA SER A 242 14.42 -3.39 5.23
C SER A 242 12.96 -3.23 5.62
N ARG A 243 12.42 -4.16 6.44
CA ARG A 243 11.02 -4.08 6.88
C ARG A 243 10.77 -2.87 7.78
N ILE A 244 11.73 -2.48 8.62
CA ILE A 244 11.64 -1.27 9.44
C ILE A 244 11.58 -0.04 8.54
N ASN A 245 12.42 0.01 7.50
CA ASN A 245 12.45 1.11 6.54
C ASN A 245 11.16 1.21 5.70
N ASP A 246 10.62 0.06 5.28
CA ASP A 246 9.31 0.02 4.61
C ASP A 246 8.21 0.57 5.52
N LEU A 247 8.24 0.18 6.80
CA LEU A 247 7.28 0.67 7.80
C LEU A 247 7.44 2.16 8.08
N SER A 248 8.66 2.71 8.09
CA SER A 248 8.86 4.15 8.26
C SER A 248 8.33 4.95 7.07
N ASN A 249 8.53 4.47 5.85
CA ASN A 249 8.02 5.12 4.63
C ASN A 249 6.48 5.10 4.60
N ILE A 250 5.87 3.95 4.89
CA ILE A 250 4.40 3.83 4.99
C ILE A 250 3.86 4.73 6.10
N LYS A 251 4.54 4.78 7.25
CA LYS A 251 4.19 5.63 8.38
C LYS A 251 4.23 7.12 8.00
N GLU A 252 5.27 7.58 7.31
CA GLU A 252 5.37 8.98 6.87
C GLU A 252 4.21 9.37 5.96
N LEU A 253 3.88 8.51 4.98
CA LEU A 253 2.72 8.71 4.10
C LEU A 253 1.42 8.78 4.89
N ILE A 254 1.20 7.84 5.82
CA ILE A 254 0.00 7.81 6.67
C ILE A 254 -0.06 9.08 7.53
N SER A 255 1.04 9.49 8.15
CA SER A 255 1.09 10.65 9.04
C SER A 255 0.71 11.94 8.31
N ASN A 256 1.32 12.16 7.15
CA ASN A 256 1.10 13.34 6.33
C ASN A 256 -0.31 13.37 5.72
N LEU A 257 -0.79 12.24 5.17
CA LEU A 257 -2.08 12.19 4.47
C LEU A 257 -3.26 12.11 5.42
N PHE A 258 -3.17 11.32 6.50
CA PHE A 258 -4.31 11.10 7.37
C PHE A 258 -4.79 12.41 8.04
N LEU A 259 -3.85 13.24 8.49
CA LEU A 259 -4.14 14.47 9.21
C LEU A 259 -4.69 15.57 8.28
N THR A 260 -4.08 15.71 7.11
CA THR A 260 -4.55 16.66 6.08
C THR A 260 -5.93 16.26 5.55
N LEU A 261 -6.11 15.01 5.12
CA LEU A 261 -7.40 14.52 4.60
C LEU A 261 -8.53 14.65 5.62
N PHE A 262 -8.27 14.38 6.90
CA PHE A 262 -9.30 14.51 7.94
C PHE A 262 -9.78 15.96 8.09
N VAL A 263 -8.86 16.92 8.18
CA VAL A 263 -9.20 18.33 8.33
C VAL A 263 -9.81 18.89 7.04
N ASP A 264 -9.21 18.59 5.89
CA ASP A 264 -9.62 19.12 4.60
C ASP A 264 -10.97 18.56 4.14
N SER A 265 -11.27 17.29 4.44
CA SER A 265 -12.59 16.71 4.11
C SER A 265 -13.76 17.47 4.74
N LEU A 266 -13.60 17.96 5.97
CA LEU A 266 -14.60 18.78 6.64
C LEU A 266 -14.68 20.20 6.04
N LEU A 267 -13.53 20.78 5.67
CA LEU A 267 -13.47 22.10 5.04
C LEU A 267 -14.09 22.11 3.65
N ILE A 268 -13.90 21.05 2.87
CA ILE A 268 -14.47 20.90 1.53
C ILE A 268 -16.00 21.07 1.59
N ILE A 269 -16.66 20.49 2.59
CA ILE A 269 -18.12 20.62 2.78
C ILE A 269 -18.50 22.09 2.97
N ILE A 270 -17.78 22.83 3.80
CA ILE A 270 -18.02 24.26 4.06
C ILE A 270 -17.84 25.08 2.78
N VAL A 271 -16.76 24.84 2.03
CA VAL A 271 -16.49 25.52 0.76
C VAL A 271 -17.58 25.24 -0.27
N PHE A 272 -18.06 24.00 -0.37
CA PHE A 272 -19.17 23.66 -1.27
C PHE A 272 -20.46 24.37 -0.88
N VAL A 273 -20.79 24.47 0.41
CA VAL A 273 -21.95 25.23 0.90
C VAL A 273 -21.83 26.70 0.50
N PHE A 274 -20.65 27.31 0.68
CA PHE A 274 -20.42 28.70 0.25
C PHE A 274 -20.54 28.89 -1.27
N LEU A 275 -19.99 27.99 -2.07
CA LEU A 275 -20.12 28.05 -3.53
C LEU A 275 -21.59 27.93 -3.95
N TYR A 276 -22.34 27.03 -3.32
CA TYR A 276 -23.76 26.84 -3.61
C TYR A 276 -24.58 28.10 -3.31
N LEU A 277 -24.27 28.78 -2.20
CA LEU A 277 -24.90 30.06 -1.84
C LEU A 277 -24.58 31.19 -2.84
N ILE A 278 -23.40 31.18 -3.46
CA ILE A 278 -23.02 32.17 -4.49
C ILE A 278 -23.75 31.86 -5.82
N SER A 279 -23.65 30.63 -6.30
CA SER A 279 -24.33 30.19 -7.51
C SER A 279 -24.44 28.66 -7.57
N PRO A 280 -25.66 28.10 -7.55
CA PRO A 280 -25.88 26.67 -7.72
C PRO A 280 -25.34 26.14 -9.06
N LEU A 281 -25.46 26.93 -10.13
CA LEU A 281 -25.03 26.55 -11.47
C LEU A 281 -23.50 26.40 -11.56
N LEU A 282 -22.73 27.36 -11.02
CA LEU A 282 -21.27 27.24 -10.99
C LEU A 282 -20.82 26.07 -10.11
N THR A 283 -21.52 25.82 -9.00
CA THR A 283 -21.22 24.69 -8.11
C THR A 283 -21.41 23.34 -8.81
N PHE A 284 -22.44 23.19 -9.63
CA PHE A 284 -22.64 21.95 -10.38
C PHE A 284 -21.54 21.75 -11.43
N ILE A 285 -21.13 22.82 -12.11
CA ILE A 285 -20.02 22.79 -13.07
C ILE A 285 -18.71 22.39 -12.37
N THR A 286 -18.40 22.94 -11.20
CA THR A 286 -17.17 22.57 -10.46
C THR A 286 -17.19 21.12 -10.01
N ILE A 287 -18.35 20.59 -9.57
CA ILE A 287 -18.50 19.17 -9.24
C ILE A 287 -18.22 18.29 -10.46
N ILE A 288 -18.76 18.63 -11.64
CA ILE A 288 -18.51 17.88 -12.87
C ILE A 288 -17.02 17.88 -13.20
N ILE A 289 -16.35 19.04 -13.14
CA ILE A 289 -14.91 19.14 -13.41
C ILE A 289 -14.11 18.29 -12.42
N MET A 290 -14.46 18.33 -11.13
CA MET A 290 -13.83 17.50 -10.10
C MET A 290 -14.01 16.00 -10.37
N LEU A 291 -15.21 15.59 -10.79
CA LEU A 291 -15.52 14.20 -11.10
C LEU A 291 -14.74 13.72 -12.34
N ILE A 292 -14.65 14.55 -13.39
CA ILE A 292 -13.82 14.29 -14.57
C ILE A 292 -12.35 14.14 -14.15
N TYR A 293 -11.85 15.03 -13.28
CA TYR A 293 -10.47 14.96 -12.78
C TYR A 293 -10.20 13.66 -12.01
N ILE A 294 -11.13 13.23 -11.14
CA ILE A 294 -11.03 11.94 -10.44
C ILE A 294 -10.99 10.76 -11.42
N VAL A 295 -11.83 10.78 -12.46
CA VAL A 295 -11.86 9.73 -13.49
C VAL A 295 -10.53 9.68 -14.26
N ILE A 296 -9.98 10.83 -14.64
CA ILE A 296 -8.68 10.91 -15.32
C ILE A 296 -7.59 10.29 -14.44
N ILE A 297 -7.53 10.65 -13.14
CA ILE A 297 -6.56 10.07 -12.20
C ILE A 297 -6.76 8.56 -12.06
N ALA A 298 -8.00 8.09 -11.92
CA ALA A 298 -8.27 6.66 -11.76
C ALA A 298 -7.83 5.85 -12.99
N ILE A 299 -8.06 6.39 -14.19
CA ILE A 299 -7.60 5.81 -15.45
C ILE A 299 -6.06 5.82 -15.51
N TYR A 300 -5.44 6.96 -15.22
CA TYR A 300 -3.99 7.14 -15.26
C TYR A 300 -3.27 6.21 -14.27
N TYR A 301 -3.80 6.08 -13.04
CA TYR A 301 -3.28 5.16 -12.04
C TYR A 301 -3.30 3.70 -12.53
N ARG A 302 -4.40 3.26 -13.15
CA ARG A 302 -4.50 1.90 -13.71
C ARG A 302 -3.45 1.63 -14.79
N PHE A 303 -3.08 2.65 -15.56
CA PHE A 303 -2.00 2.52 -16.56
C PHE A 303 -0.61 2.52 -15.92
N LEU A 304 -0.38 3.35 -14.89
CA LEU A 304 0.91 3.45 -14.21
C LEU A 304 1.23 2.27 -13.29
N ASP A 305 0.23 1.61 -12.71
CA ASP A 305 0.40 0.58 -11.68
C ASP A 305 1.41 -0.50 -12.09
N LYS A 306 1.36 -0.93 -13.37
CA LYS A 306 2.32 -1.88 -13.93
C LYS A 306 3.76 -1.35 -13.92
N TYR A 307 3.97 -0.10 -14.31
CA TYR A 307 5.30 0.52 -14.36
C TYR A 307 5.86 0.80 -12.97
N ILE A 308 4.98 1.18 -12.03
CA ILE A 308 5.30 1.31 -10.61
C ILE A 308 5.82 -0.04 -10.06
N HIS A 309 5.10 -1.13 -10.31
CA HIS A 309 5.53 -2.47 -9.90
C HIS A 309 6.87 -2.88 -10.52
N LEU A 310 7.06 -2.66 -11.82
CA LEU A 310 8.33 -2.93 -12.50
C LEU A 310 9.49 -2.10 -11.92
N ASN A 311 9.25 -0.82 -11.60
CA ASN A 311 10.27 0.03 -10.99
C ASN A 311 10.68 -0.49 -9.61
N TYR A 312 9.73 -0.98 -8.80
CA TYR A 312 10.05 -1.62 -7.53
C TYR A 312 10.88 -2.90 -7.71
N GLU A 313 10.55 -3.75 -8.70
CA GLU A 313 11.32 -4.96 -9.00
C GLU A 313 12.76 -4.65 -9.43
N TYR A 314 12.95 -3.71 -10.36
CA TYR A 314 14.28 -3.30 -10.80
C TYR A 314 15.08 -2.60 -9.70
N SER A 315 14.44 -1.76 -8.88
CA SER A 315 15.08 -1.17 -7.69
C SER A 315 15.54 -2.24 -6.70
N ALA A 316 14.73 -3.27 -6.47
CA ALA A 316 15.10 -4.39 -5.62
C ALA A 316 16.31 -5.15 -6.18
N GLN A 317 16.34 -5.40 -7.50
CA GLN A 317 17.48 -6.04 -8.17
C GLN A 317 18.77 -5.22 -8.04
N ILE A 318 18.70 -3.90 -8.22
CA ILE A 318 19.85 -3.00 -8.01
C ILE A 318 20.36 -3.11 -6.59
N ASN A 319 19.49 -2.99 -5.59
CA ASN A 319 19.87 -3.06 -4.18
C ASN A 319 20.45 -4.43 -3.80
N SER A 320 19.84 -5.53 -4.26
CA SER A 320 20.38 -6.88 -4.04
C SER A 320 21.76 -7.04 -4.67
N TYR A 321 21.96 -6.55 -5.90
CA TYR A 321 23.25 -6.62 -6.58
C TYR A 321 24.32 -5.78 -5.88
N LEU A 322 23.97 -4.60 -5.36
CA LEU A 322 24.89 -3.78 -4.57
C LEU A 322 25.30 -4.48 -3.27
N VAL A 323 24.34 -5.09 -2.56
CA VAL A 323 24.65 -5.85 -1.34
C VAL A 323 25.56 -7.04 -1.65
N GLU A 324 25.28 -7.80 -2.72
CA GLU A 324 26.10 -8.94 -3.16
C GLU A 324 27.52 -8.51 -3.53
N THR A 325 27.66 -7.44 -4.32
CA THR A 325 28.97 -6.95 -4.78
C THR A 325 29.81 -6.36 -3.65
N LEU A 326 29.20 -5.60 -2.73
CA LEU A 326 29.91 -5.06 -1.57
C LEU A 326 30.29 -6.16 -0.58
N SER A 327 29.43 -7.16 -0.38
CA SER A 327 29.73 -8.29 0.50
C SER A 327 30.77 -9.23 -0.10
N GLY A 328 30.79 -9.38 -1.43
CA GLY A 328 31.74 -10.20 -2.19
C GLY A 328 32.97 -9.44 -2.67
N TYR A 329 33.26 -8.25 -2.13
CA TYR A 329 34.31 -7.36 -2.63
C TYR A 329 35.69 -8.03 -2.70
N GLU A 330 36.05 -8.80 -1.66
CA GLU A 330 37.33 -9.54 -1.61
C GLU A 330 37.44 -10.54 -2.76
N THR A 331 36.36 -11.29 -3.05
CA THR A 331 36.35 -12.25 -4.17
C THR A 331 36.46 -11.54 -5.50
N ILE A 332 35.77 -10.41 -5.69
CA ILE A 332 35.82 -9.64 -6.92
C ILE A 332 37.25 -9.12 -7.16
N LYS A 333 37.88 -8.57 -6.12
CA LYS A 333 39.28 -8.11 -6.18
C LYS A 333 40.27 -9.24 -6.36
N GLY A 334 40.08 -10.36 -5.67
CA GLY A 334 40.96 -11.52 -5.77
C GLY A 334 40.90 -12.24 -7.12
N THR A 335 39.82 -12.04 -7.89
CA THR A 335 39.62 -12.65 -9.22
C THR A 335 39.77 -11.67 -10.39
N ASN A 336 40.06 -10.39 -10.12
CA ASN A 336 40.13 -9.31 -11.13
C ASN A 336 38.88 -9.23 -12.04
N LEU A 337 37.69 -9.46 -11.47
CA LEU A 337 36.41 -9.45 -12.19
C LEU A 337 35.69 -8.09 -12.18
N GLU A 338 36.37 -6.99 -11.84
CA GLU A 338 35.71 -5.68 -11.66
C GLU A 338 34.98 -5.22 -12.92
N SER A 339 35.62 -5.35 -14.09
CA SER A 339 35.02 -4.95 -15.37
C SER A 339 33.72 -5.71 -15.66
N PHE A 340 33.68 -7.00 -15.34
CA PHE A 340 32.48 -7.82 -15.53
C PHE A 340 31.35 -7.37 -14.60
N VAL A 341 31.67 -7.13 -13.32
CA VAL A 341 30.73 -6.66 -12.30
C VAL A 341 30.15 -5.29 -12.67
N ILE A 342 31.01 -4.34 -13.08
CA ILE A 342 30.60 -2.99 -13.50
C ILE A 342 29.69 -3.07 -14.73
N ASN A 343 30.01 -3.92 -15.71
CA ASN A 343 29.19 -4.03 -16.92
C ASN A 343 27.82 -4.66 -16.63
N LYS A 344 27.78 -5.66 -15.75
CA LYS A 344 26.52 -6.26 -15.27
C LYS A 344 25.66 -5.23 -14.52
N PHE A 345 26.26 -4.40 -13.65
CA PHE A 345 25.56 -3.29 -12.98
C PHE A 345 24.97 -2.31 -14.00
N LYS A 346 25.76 -1.87 -15.00
CA LYS A 346 25.29 -0.96 -16.04
C LYS A 346 24.07 -1.50 -16.77
N ASN A 347 24.03 -2.80 -17.07
CA ASN A 347 22.88 -3.42 -17.74
C ASN A 347 21.63 -3.43 -16.86
N ILE A 348 21.76 -3.78 -15.58
CA ILE A 348 20.64 -3.75 -14.63
C ILE A 348 20.13 -2.31 -14.45
N TYR A 349 21.04 -1.36 -14.30
CA TYR A 349 20.70 0.05 -14.14
C TYR A 349 20.05 0.63 -15.40
N LYS A 350 20.49 0.22 -16.60
CA LYS A 350 19.86 0.61 -17.86
C LYS A 350 18.41 0.14 -17.92
N GLN A 351 18.12 -1.10 -17.54
CA GLN A 351 16.74 -1.61 -17.48
C GLN A 351 15.87 -0.81 -16.51
N PHE A 352 16.41 -0.49 -15.33
CA PHE A 352 15.74 0.38 -14.35
C PHE A 352 15.46 1.78 -14.92
N SER A 353 16.45 2.41 -15.56
CA SER A 353 16.32 3.74 -16.15
C SER A 353 15.33 3.77 -17.30
N ASP A 354 15.38 2.80 -18.20
CA ASP A 354 14.47 2.69 -19.34
C ASP A 354 13.02 2.45 -18.90
N ASN A 355 12.81 1.75 -17.77
CA ASN A 355 11.49 1.58 -17.17
C ASN A 355 11.04 2.80 -16.36
N SER A 356 11.96 3.52 -15.71
CA SER A 356 11.66 4.75 -14.96
C SER A 356 11.30 5.92 -15.88
N TYR A 357 11.81 5.92 -17.11
CA TYR A 357 11.48 6.92 -18.13
C TYR A 357 10.07 6.74 -18.72
N LYS A 358 9.57 5.50 -18.78
CA LYS A 358 8.24 5.16 -19.28
C LYS A 358 7.18 5.43 -18.23
#